data_AF-H0BU20-F1
#
_entry.id   AF-H0BU20-F1
#
_cell.length_a   1.000
_cell.length_b   1.000
_cell.length_c   1.000
_cell.angle_alpha   90.00
_cell.angle_beta   90.00
_cell.angle_gamma   90.00
#
_symmetry.space_group_name_H-M   'P 1'
#
loop_
_entity.id
_entity.type
_entity.pdbx_description
1 polymer ?
#
loop_
_entity_poly.entity_id
_entity_poly.type
_entity_poly.pdbx_seq_one_letter_code
_entity_poly.pdbx_strand_id
1 'polypeptide(L)'
;MSSFFSERTAEYAILPPLLSYLRQRFGAAVPMYFWSTREGNSFAQERHASQRFRVLVVFARRPKVLDSQSMLGKINRELFEFADRAIVHGLPSVAAFPAVSDLFELGRNFQTYWFPLAGLQHQDAHFKVHLSRPDIGPEPLDGCQLPSWKLDDVGDAVAAASMLIWRDAMRVIRDVRHAHRVIPGVGFIGRGGSYMPVYVLVPD
;
A
#
# COMPACT_ATOMS: atom_id res chain seq x y z
N MET A 1 -0.81 -4.01 22.95
CA MET A 1 -2.04 -4.20 22.15
C MET A 1 -1.78 -5.26 21.11
N SER A 2 -2.56 -6.32 21.13
CA SER A 2 -2.46 -7.44 20.18
C SER A 2 -3.11 -7.06 18.85
N SER A 3 -2.50 -7.54 17.76
CA SER A 3 -3.21 -7.74 16.50
C SER A 3 -3.45 -9.23 16.34
N PHE A 4 -4.51 -9.61 15.65
CA PHE A 4 -4.93 -10.99 15.47
C PHE A 4 -4.56 -11.55 14.10
N PHE A 5 -3.93 -10.73 13.22
CA PHE A 5 -3.38 -11.20 11.94
C PHE A 5 -2.16 -10.42 11.47
N SER A 6 -1.53 -10.92 10.41
CA SER A 6 -0.36 -10.29 9.79
C SER A 6 -0.77 -9.32 8.68
N GLU A 7 0.12 -8.40 8.30
CA GLU A 7 -0.08 -7.53 7.15
C GLU A 7 -0.29 -8.34 5.86
N ARG A 8 0.34 -9.52 5.72
CA ARG A 8 0.08 -10.46 4.61
C ARG A 8 -1.38 -10.93 4.56
N THR A 9 -1.96 -11.21 5.71
CA THR A 9 -3.38 -11.59 5.81
C THR A 9 -4.29 -10.44 5.39
N ALA A 10 -3.93 -9.20 5.75
CA ALA A 10 -4.65 -8.01 5.32
C ALA A 10 -4.60 -7.83 3.79
N GLU A 11 -3.43 -8.09 3.17
CA GLU A 11 -3.26 -8.02 1.72
C GLU A 11 -4.21 -9.00 0.98
N TYR A 12 -4.38 -10.23 1.48
CA TYR A 12 -5.29 -11.20 0.88
C TYR A 12 -6.77 -10.76 0.89
N ALA A 13 -7.15 -9.91 1.84
CA ALA A 13 -8.51 -9.38 1.91
C ALA A 13 -8.69 -8.08 1.12
N ILE A 14 -7.70 -7.19 1.16
CA ILE A 14 -7.76 -5.85 0.55
C ILE A 14 -7.51 -5.88 -0.96
N LEU A 15 -6.57 -6.72 -1.43
CA LEU A 15 -6.20 -6.71 -2.84
C LEU A 15 -7.33 -7.16 -3.77
N PRO A 16 -8.12 -8.21 -3.50
CA PRO A 16 -9.18 -8.64 -4.40
C PRO A 16 -10.19 -7.54 -4.79
N PRO A 17 -10.79 -6.77 -3.85
CA PRO A 17 -11.70 -5.69 -4.23
C PRO A 17 -10.98 -4.56 -4.98
N LEU A 18 -9.76 -4.19 -4.60
CA LEU A 18 -8.96 -3.19 -5.31
C LEU A 18 -8.69 -3.62 -6.77
N LEU A 19 -8.23 -4.86 -6.97
CA LEU A 19 -7.93 -5.40 -8.29
C LEU A 19 -9.19 -5.52 -9.15
N SER A 20 -10.32 -5.90 -8.55
CA SER A 20 -11.60 -5.95 -9.26
C SER A 20 -12.01 -4.56 -9.75
N TYR A 21 -11.92 -3.55 -8.88
CA TYR A 21 -12.21 -2.15 -9.21
C TYR A 21 -11.28 -1.63 -10.32
N LEU A 22 -9.97 -1.77 -10.15
CA LEU A 22 -8.99 -1.32 -11.15
C LEU A 22 -9.15 -2.05 -12.49
N ARG A 23 -9.45 -3.35 -12.48
CA ARG A 23 -9.74 -4.11 -13.70
C ARG A 23 -11.00 -3.62 -14.41
N GLN A 24 -12.06 -3.28 -13.67
CA GLN A 24 -13.27 -2.71 -14.26
C GLN A 24 -12.98 -1.35 -14.91
N ARG A 25 -12.13 -0.53 -14.27
CA ARG A 25 -11.81 0.82 -14.74
C ARG A 25 -10.77 0.87 -15.87
N PHE A 26 -9.77 -0.02 -15.85
CA PHE A 26 -8.60 0.02 -16.74
C PHE A 26 -8.41 -1.26 -17.57
N GLY A 27 -9.38 -2.19 -17.54
CA GLY A 27 -9.33 -3.45 -18.27
C GLY A 27 -8.48 -4.54 -17.61
N ALA A 28 -7.35 -4.19 -16.97
CA ALA A 28 -6.49 -5.14 -16.27
C ALA A 28 -5.78 -4.51 -15.05
N ALA A 29 -5.50 -5.36 -14.05
CA ALA A 29 -4.69 -5.01 -12.89
C ALA A 29 -3.97 -6.25 -12.37
N VAL A 30 -2.64 -6.19 -12.25
CA VAL A 30 -1.79 -7.34 -11.88
C VAL A 30 -1.05 -7.03 -10.58
N PRO A 31 -1.33 -7.73 -9.47
CA PRO A 31 -0.55 -7.59 -8.24
C PRO A 31 0.81 -8.27 -8.40
N MET A 32 1.84 -7.66 -7.85
CA MET A 32 3.23 -8.13 -7.93
C MET A 32 3.95 -7.85 -6.62
N TYR A 33 4.56 -8.88 -6.04
CA TYR A 33 5.66 -8.68 -5.09
C TYR A 33 6.96 -8.66 -5.85
N PHE A 34 7.65 -7.53 -5.84
CA PHE A 34 8.90 -7.42 -6.57
C PHE A 34 10.01 -8.27 -5.93
N TRP A 35 10.69 -9.05 -6.76
CA TRP A 35 11.92 -9.74 -6.45
C TRP A 35 12.94 -9.47 -7.57
N SER A 36 14.08 -8.86 -7.23
CA SER A 36 15.04 -8.38 -8.23
C SER A 36 15.56 -9.46 -9.19
N THR A 37 15.73 -10.69 -8.70
CA THR A 37 16.18 -11.82 -9.53
C THR A 37 15.06 -12.53 -10.30
N ARG A 38 13.78 -12.17 -10.10
CA ARG A 38 12.63 -12.74 -10.84
C ARG A 38 12.03 -11.71 -11.79
N GLU A 39 11.39 -10.68 -11.26
CA GLU A 39 10.74 -9.66 -12.10
C GLU A 39 11.76 -8.65 -12.65
N GLY A 40 12.91 -8.49 -11.98
CA GLY A 40 13.99 -7.61 -12.42
C GLY A 40 15.04 -8.24 -13.34
N ASN A 41 14.95 -9.54 -13.67
CA ASN A 41 15.96 -10.21 -14.49
C ASN A 41 15.84 -9.90 -15.98
N SER A 42 16.85 -10.28 -16.77
CA SER A 42 16.89 -10.03 -18.22
C SER A 42 15.73 -10.69 -18.96
N PHE A 43 15.36 -11.92 -18.59
CA PHE A 43 14.26 -12.65 -19.23
C PHE A 43 12.92 -11.92 -19.08
N ALA A 44 12.59 -11.45 -17.87
CA ALA A 44 11.39 -10.65 -17.64
C ALA A 44 11.43 -9.33 -18.41
N GLN A 45 12.59 -8.66 -18.43
CA GLN A 45 12.77 -7.42 -19.20
C GLN A 45 12.51 -7.60 -20.69
N GLU A 46 13.02 -8.67 -21.29
CA GLU A 46 12.79 -8.99 -22.70
C GLU A 46 11.32 -9.36 -22.96
N ARG A 47 10.76 -10.24 -22.12
CA ARG A 47 9.37 -10.74 -22.28
C ARG A 47 8.32 -9.63 -22.21
N HIS A 48 8.59 -8.59 -21.45
CA HIS A 48 7.69 -7.47 -21.16
C HIS A 48 8.16 -6.13 -21.78
N ALA A 49 9.15 -6.15 -22.65
CA ALA A 49 9.80 -4.94 -23.19
C ALA A 49 8.83 -3.98 -23.90
N SER A 50 7.81 -4.51 -24.58
CA SER A 50 6.82 -3.74 -25.32
C SER A 50 5.65 -3.24 -24.45
N GLN A 51 5.54 -3.70 -23.20
CA GLN A 51 4.43 -3.34 -22.33
C GLN A 51 4.65 -1.97 -21.69
N ARG A 52 3.56 -1.20 -21.65
CA ARG A 52 3.46 0.06 -20.92
C ARG A 52 2.39 -0.08 -19.86
N PHE A 53 2.69 0.41 -18.67
CA PHE A 53 1.79 0.30 -17.54
C PHE A 53 2.08 1.38 -16.50
N ARG A 54 1.08 1.66 -15.68
CA ARG A 54 1.18 2.47 -14.47
C ARG A 54 1.38 1.55 -13.28
N VAL A 55 1.99 2.09 -12.21
CA VAL A 55 2.30 1.31 -11.00
C VAL A 55 1.73 2.00 -9.78
N LEU A 56 0.83 1.31 -9.07
CA LEU A 56 0.37 1.69 -7.74
C LEU A 56 1.16 0.92 -6.68
N VAL A 57 1.61 1.59 -5.64
CA VAL A 57 2.25 0.96 -4.48
C VAL A 57 1.25 0.87 -3.33
N VAL A 58 1.02 -0.33 -2.81
CA VAL A 58 0.04 -0.59 -1.76
C VAL A 58 0.71 -1.16 -0.52
N PHE A 59 0.50 -0.50 0.62
CA PHE A 59 0.91 -0.95 1.94
C PHE A 59 -0.32 -1.33 2.76
N ALA A 60 -0.70 -2.62 2.80
CA ALA A 60 -1.73 -3.04 3.74
C ALA A 60 -1.26 -2.85 5.18
N ARG A 61 -2.13 -2.36 6.05
CA ARG A 61 -1.85 -2.11 7.47
C ARG A 61 -2.84 -2.90 8.29
N ARG A 62 -2.33 -3.71 9.22
CA ARG A 62 -3.19 -4.46 10.14
C ARG A 62 -3.73 -3.56 11.26
N PRO A 63 -4.99 -3.74 11.68
CA PRO A 63 -5.52 -3.10 12.85
C PRO A 63 -5.01 -3.76 14.14
N LYS A 64 -4.97 -2.96 15.20
CA LYS A 64 -4.85 -3.43 16.59
C LYS A 64 -6.21 -3.26 17.25
N VAL A 65 -6.74 -4.33 17.84
CA VAL A 65 -8.03 -4.28 18.55
C VAL A 65 -7.82 -3.47 19.82
N LEU A 66 -8.66 -2.46 20.03
CA LEU A 66 -8.77 -1.80 21.32
C LEU A 66 -9.91 -2.43 22.12
N ASP A 67 -11.09 -2.50 21.49
CA ASP A 67 -12.32 -3.07 22.03
C ASP A 67 -13.23 -3.55 20.87
N SER A 68 -14.44 -4.02 21.18
CA SER A 68 -15.39 -4.51 20.17
C SER A 68 -15.92 -3.45 19.19
N GLN A 69 -15.70 -2.16 19.47
CA GLN A 69 -16.25 -1.03 18.72
C GLN A 69 -15.17 -0.14 18.09
N SER A 70 -13.91 -0.33 18.46
CA SER A 70 -12.82 0.57 18.10
C SER A 70 -11.54 -0.17 17.72
N MET A 71 -10.91 0.30 16.64
CA MET A 71 -9.65 -0.21 16.12
C MET A 71 -8.59 0.88 16.12
N LEU A 72 -7.34 0.49 16.32
CA LEU A 72 -6.19 1.38 16.23
C LEU A 72 -5.35 1.03 15.00
N GLY A 73 -5.03 2.05 14.22
CA GLY A 73 -4.12 1.97 13.09
C GLY A 73 -2.80 2.68 13.36
N LYS A 74 -1.76 2.22 12.66
CA LYS A 74 -0.45 2.87 12.62
C LYS A 74 0.11 2.86 11.21
N ILE A 75 0.45 4.03 10.69
CA ILE A 75 1.32 4.19 9.53
C ILE A 75 2.67 4.64 10.06
N ASN A 76 3.69 3.88 9.69
CA ASN A 76 5.06 4.14 10.11
C ASN A 76 5.67 5.27 9.27
N ARG A 77 6.52 6.11 9.89
CA ARG A 77 7.22 7.22 9.21
C ARG A 77 7.84 6.80 7.86
N GLU A 78 8.46 5.62 7.84
CA GLU A 78 9.19 5.10 6.69
C GLU A 78 8.30 4.94 5.44
N LEU A 79 6.99 4.74 5.61
CA LEU A 79 6.06 4.61 4.48
C LEU A 79 5.83 5.95 3.78
N PHE A 80 5.81 7.06 4.52
CA PHE A 80 5.74 8.41 3.93
C PHE A 80 7.05 8.74 3.21
N GLU A 81 8.19 8.44 3.82
CA GLU A 81 9.51 8.60 3.18
C GLU A 81 9.65 7.76 1.91
N PHE A 82 9.09 6.54 1.90
CA PHE A 82 9.02 5.71 0.70
C PHE A 82 8.21 6.41 -0.39
N ALA A 83 7.00 6.87 -0.03
CA ALA A 83 6.04 7.43 -0.96
C ALA A 83 6.57 8.69 -1.64
N ASP A 84 7.26 9.56 -0.92
CA ASP A 84 7.87 10.77 -1.49
C ASP A 84 8.98 10.47 -2.49
N ARG A 85 9.72 9.37 -2.30
CA ARG A 85 10.71 8.94 -3.30
C ARG A 85 10.03 8.28 -4.50
N ALA A 86 8.98 7.50 -4.27
CA ALA A 86 8.23 6.83 -5.32
C ALA A 86 7.50 7.81 -6.23
N ILE A 87 6.88 8.86 -5.66
CA ILE A 87 6.07 9.82 -6.42
C ILE A 87 6.90 10.67 -7.39
N VAL A 88 8.18 10.92 -7.09
CA VAL A 88 9.12 11.59 -8.02
C VAL A 88 9.25 10.82 -9.35
N HIS A 89 9.04 9.50 -9.31
CA HIS A 89 9.03 8.63 -10.49
C HIS A 89 7.61 8.34 -11.01
N GLY A 90 6.59 8.99 -10.45
CA GLY A 90 5.19 8.82 -10.83
C GLY A 90 4.54 7.55 -10.29
N LEU A 91 5.03 7.01 -9.16
CA LEU A 91 4.43 5.85 -8.48
C LEU A 91 3.59 6.32 -7.28
N PRO A 92 2.27 6.51 -7.43
CA PRO A 92 1.41 6.80 -6.28
C PRO A 92 1.49 5.66 -5.26
N SER A 93 1.49 6.04 -3.98
CA SER A 93 1.62 5.11 -2.85
C SER A 93 0.49 5.33 -1.87
N VAL A 94 -0.17 4.23 -1.47
CA VAL A 94 -1.27 4.26 -0.50
C VAL A 94 -1.03 3.25 0.63
N ALA A 95 -1.45 3.62 1.85
CA ALA A 95 -1.67 2.66 2.92
C ALA A 95 -3.15 2.25 2.93
N ALA A 96 -3.42 0.95 3.06
CA ALA A 96 -4.76 0.41 3.08
C ALA A 96 -5.04 -0.28 4.42
N PHE A 97 -6.10 0.12 5.10
CA PHE A 97 -6.43 -0.34 6.44
C PHE A 97 -7.82 -0.98 6.47
N PRO A 98 -7.94 -2.30 6.71
CA PRO A 98 -9.24 -2.95 6.85
C PRO A 98 -9.79 -2.69 8.26
N ALA A 99 -10.97 -2.08 8.34
CA ALA A 99 -11.65 -1.81 9.59
C ALA A 99 -12.46 -3.03 10.02
N VAL A 100 -11.78 -3.97 10.69
CA VAL A 100 -12.36 -5.23 11.19
C VAL A 100 -11.94 -5.47 12.64
N SER A 101 -12.86 -6.01 13.45
CA SER A 101 -12.60 -6.43 14.84
C SER A 101 -12.28 -7.91 14.97
N ASP A 102 -12.60 -8.71 13.95
CA ASP A 102 -12.42 -10.16 13.94
C ASP A 102 -11.79 -10.65 12.62
N LEU A 103 -11.09 -11.78 12.68
CA LEU A 103 -10.38 -12.35 11.53
C LEU A 103 -11.34 -12.73 10.40
N PHE A 104 -12.50 -13.29 10.74
CA PHE A 104 -13.44 -13.81 9.76
C PHE A 104 -14.26 -12.70 9.09
N GLU A 105 -14.25 -11.48 9.63
CA GLU A 105 -14.81 -10.30 8.96
C GLU A 105 -14.05 -9.95 7.66
N LEU A 106 -12.76 -10.33 7.56
CA LEU A 106 -12.00 -10.18 6.30
C LEU A 106 -12.57 -11.01 5.14
N GLY A 107 -13.34 -12.06 5.44
CA GLY A 107 -14.04 -12.87 4.43
C GLY A 107 -15.43 -12.32 4.06
N ARG A 108 -15.83 -11.19 4.64
CA ARG A 108 -17.13 -10.53 4.44
C ARG A 108 -16.93 -9.14 3.83
N ASN A 109 -17.99 -8.35 3.77
CA ASN A 109 -17.88 -6.94 3.40
C ASN A 109 -17.34 -6.14 4.60
N PHE A 110 -16.21 -5.47 4.42
CA PHE A 110 -15.60 -4.58 5.40
C PHE A 110 -15.20 -3.25 4.76
N GLN A 111 -15.17 -2.19 5.56
CA GLN A 111 -14.67 -0.90 5.12
C GLN A 111 -13.13 -0.95 5.04
N THR A 112 -12.57 -0.47 3.92
CA THR A 112 -11.14 -0.20 3.81
C THR A 112 -10.92 1.31 3.81
N TYR A 113 -10.06 1.80 4.69
CA TYR A 113 -9.57 3.17 4.65
C TYR A 113 -8.30 3.23 3.81
N TRP A 114 -8.28 4.11 2.82
CA TRP A 114 -7.16 4.33 1.92
C TRP A 114 -6.51 5.66 2.27
N PHE A 115 -5.21 5.66 2.52
CA PHE A 115 -4.46 6.85 2.88
C PHE A 115 -3.40 7.10 1.82
N PRO A 116 -3.44 8.20 1.06
CA PRO A 116 -2.29 8.59 0.27
C PRO A 116 -1.12 8.93 1.19
N LEU A 117 0.08 8.61 0.74
CA LEU A 117 1.27 8.74 1.58
C LEU A 117 2.21 9.86 1.14
N ALA A 118 2.22 10.20 -0.14
CA ALA A 118 3.13 11.22 -0.67
C ALA A 118 2.68 12.64 -0.26
N GLY A 119 3.65 13.52 0.01
CA GLY A 119 3.45 14.91 0.38
C GLY A 119 3.02 15.13 1.83
N LEU A 120 2.99 14.08 2.66
CA LEU A 120 2.64 14.17 4.07
C LEU A 120 3.88 14.27 4.97
N GLN A 121 3.69 14.74 6.20
CA GLN A 121 4.77 14.85 7.17
C GLN A 121 5.36 13.48 7.51
N HIS A 122 6.70 13.40 7.55
CA HIS A 122 7.42 12.17 7.88
C HIS A 122 7.43 11.96 9.40
N GLN A 123 6.33 11.44 9.93
CA GLN A 123 6.22 10.98 11.31
C GLN A 123 5.37 9.72 11.40
N ASP A 124 5.49 8.99 12.52
CA ASP A 124 4.52 7.94 12.82
C ASP A 124 3.13 8.59 12.98
N ALA A 125 2.13 7.97 12.36
CA ALA A 125 0.74 8.41 12.46
C ALA A 125 -0.10 7.30 13.10
N HIS A 126 -0.64 7.58 14.28
CA HIS A 126 -1.65 6.73 14.91
C HIS A 126 -3.04 7.33 14.74
N PHE A 127 -4.01 6.45 14.52
CA PHE A 127 -5.40 6.84 14.34
C PHE A 127 -6.32 5.80 14.95
N LYS A 128 -7.52 6.23 15.31
CA LYS A 128 -8.61 5.39 15.80
C LYS A 128 -9.71 5.33 14.75
N VAL A 129 -10.31 4.15 14.60
CA VAL A 129 -11.48 3.93 13.75
C VAL A 129 -12.61 3.39 14.61
N HIS A 130 -13.80 3.97 14.46
CA HIS A 130 -15.03 3.50 15.10
C HIS A 130 -15.81 2.58 14.16
N LEU A 131 -15.93 1.30 14.51
CA LEU A 131 -16.58 0.30 13.66
C LEU A 131 -18.09 0.51 13.54
N SER A 132 -18.74 1.00 14.61
CA SER A 132 -20.17 1.31 14.63
C SER A 132 -20.52 2.68 14.03
N ARG A 133 -19.53 3.53 13.76
CA ARG A 133 -19.72 4.87 13.18
C ARG A 133 -18.69 5.14 12.07
N PRO A 134 -18.78 4.39 10.95
CA PRO A 134 -17.80 4.49 9.86
C PRO A 134 -17.80 5.86 9.18
N ASP A 135 -18.90 6.62 9.31
CA ASP A 135 -19.13 7.96 8.79
C ASP A 135 -18.19 9.03 9.37
N ILE A 136 -17.70 8.83 10.59
CA ILE A 136 -16.79 9.77 11.26
C ILE A 136 -15.37 9.66 10.71
N GLY A 137 -15.06 8.55 10.03
CA GLY A 137 -13.73 8.29 9.48
C GLY A 137 -12.66 8.09 10.57
N PRO A 138 -11.39 8.02 10.16
CA PRO A 138 -10.26 7.83 11.07
C PRO A 138 -9.97 9.10 11.90
N GLU A 139 -9.98 8.97 13.22
CA GLU A 139 -9.63 10.03 14.16
C GLU A 139 -8.12 10.03 14.45
N PRO A 140 -7.39 11.11 14.17
CA PRO A 140 -5.95 11.18 14.45
C PRO A 140 -5.69 11.25 15.95
N LEU A 141 -4.73 10.47 16.45
CA LEU A 141 -4.39 10.43 17.88
C LEU A 141 -3.16 11.28 18.23
N ASP A 142 -2.29 11.56 17.25
CA ASP A 142 -1.04 12.29 17.45
C ASP A 142 -1.02 13.64 16.71
N GLY A 143 -2.21 14.18 16.37
CA GLY A 143 -2.35 15.41 15.60
C GLY A 143 -1.97 15.31 14.11
N CYS A 144 -1.43 14.17 13.67
CA CYS A 144 -1.16 13.91 12.25
C CYS A 144 -2.47 13.62 11.51
N GLN A 145 -3.00 14.63 10.81
CA GLN A 145 -4.18 14.44 9.97
C GLN A 145 -3.83 13.56 8.77
N LEU A 146 -4.57 12.46 8.63
CA LEU A 146 -4.46 11.57 7.49
C LEU A 146 -5.65 11.82 6.55
N PRO A 147 -5.42 12.21 5.28
CA PRO A 147 -6.49 12.24 4.30
C PRO A 147 -7.05 10.83 4.09
N SER A 148 -8.37 10.69 4.09
CA SER A 148 -9.05 9.43 3.80
C SER A 148 -9.58 9.45 2.38
N TRP A 149 -8.95 8.68 1.51
CA TRP A 149 -9.41 8.44 0.14
C TRP A 149 -10.52 7.38 0.10
N LYS A 150 -11.45 7.58 -0.83
CA LYS A 150 -12.31 6.52 -1.35
C LYS A 150 -11.53 5.70 -2.38
N LEU A 151 -12.08 4.54 -2.73
CA LEU A 151 -11.48 3.69 -3.76
C LEU A 151 -11.41 4.40 -5.12
N ASP A 152 -12.35 5.31 -5.41
CA ASP A 152 -12.34 6.11 -6.63
C ASP A 152 -11.13 7.03 -6.72
N ASP A 153 -10.75 7.69 -5.62
CA ASP A 153 -9.57 8.56 -5.54
C ASP A 153 -8.27 7.76 -5.76
N VAL A 154 -8.22 6.51 -5.29
CA VAL A 154 -7.11 5.59 -5.60
C VAL A 154 -7.04 5.33 -7.11
N GLY A 155 -8.19 5.12 -7.76
CA GLY A 155 -8.28 4.98 -9.21
C GLY A 155 -7.83 6.25 -9.95
N ASP A 156 -8.18 7.43 -9.46
CA ASP A 156 -7.77 8.71 -10.05
C ASP A 156 -6.26 8.92 -9.93
N ALA A 157 -5.68 8.58 -8.79
CA ALA A 157 -4.23 8.60 -8.58
C ALA A 157 -3.51 7.65 -9.54
N VAL A 158 -4.07 6.46 -9.79
CA VAL A 158 -3.56 5.54 -10.81
C VAL A 158 -3.67 6.16 -12.21
N ALA A 159 -4.80 6.77 -12.56
CA ALA A 159 -4.98 7.38 -13.88
C ALA A 159 -3.97 8.51 -14.15
N ALA A 160 -3.64 9.29 -13.12
CA ALA A 160 -2.67 10.39 -13.17
C ALA A 160 -1.20 9.93 -13.09
N ALA A 161 -0.94 8.66 -12.77
CA ALA A 161 0.41 8.13 -12.63
C ALA A 161 1.18 8.09 -13.96
N SER A 162 2.51 8.11 -13.86
CA SER A 162 3.38 8.01 -15.03
C SER A 162 3.26 6.64 -15.68
N MET A 163 3.16 6.64 -17.01
CA MET A 163 3.27 5.42 -17.81
C MET A 163 4.73 5.01 -17.92
N LEU A 164 5.05 3.76 -17.55
CA LEU A 164 6.41 3.23 -17.55
C LEU A 164 6.50 1.98 -18.42
N ILE A 165 7.68 1.75 -18.99
CA ILE A 165 8.05 0.46 -19.56
C ILE A 165 8.64 -0.45 -18.47
N TRP A 166 8.65 -1.77 -18.71
CA TRP A 166 9.08 -2.76 -17.71
C TRP A 166 10.44 -2.45 -17.08
N ARG A 167 11.45 -2.18 -17.91
CA ARG A 167 12.80 -1.87 -17.45
C ARG A 167 12.85 -0.68 -16.50
N ASP A 168 12.11 0.39 -16.82
CA ASP A 168 12.11 1.60 -16.02
C ASP A 168 11.35 1.40 -14.71
N ALA A 169 10.19 0.74 -14.75
CA ALA A 169 9.44 0.40 -13.54
C ALA A 169 10.27 -0.46 -12.58
N MET A 170 10.91 -1.53 -13.06
CA MET A 170 11.71 -2.41 -12.20
C MET A 170 12.95 -1.70 -11.63
N ARG A 171 13.58 -0.81 -12.42
CA ARG A 171 14.67 0.05 -11.93
C ARG A 171 14.19 0.96 -10.81
N VAL A 172 13.11 1.71 -11.03
CA VAL A 172 12.53 2.61 -10.01
C VAL A 172 12.16 1.85 -8.74
N ILE A 173 11.45 0.73 -8.86
CA ILE A 173 11.06 -0.11 -7.72
C ILE A 173 12.28 -0.56 -6.92
N ARG A 174 13.34 -1.00 -7.61
CA ARG A 174 14.60 -1.39 -6.98
C ARG A 174 15.22 -0.19 -6.25
N ASP A 175 15.36 0.94 -6.91
CA ASP A 175 16.08 2.11 -6.39
C ASP A 175 15.38 2.67 -5.14
N VAL A 176 14.04 2.82 -5.18
CA VAL A 176 13.26 3.27 -4.02
C VAL A 176 13.36 2.29 -2.85
N ARG A 177 13.39 0.97 -3.12
CA ARG A 177 13.59 -0.07 -2.08
C ARG A 177 14.99 -0.06 -1.49
N HIS A 178 16.03 0.20 -2.28
CA HIS A 178 17.40 0.25 -1.78
C HIS A 178 17.67 1.52 -0.96
N ALA A 179 17.06 2.65 -1.32
CA ALA A 179 17.15 3.87 -0.53
C ALA A 179 16.58 3.70 0.90
N HIS A 180 15.64 2.76 1.09
CA HIS A 180 15.10 2.39 2.40
C HIS A 180 16.06 1.59 3.27
N ARG A 181 17.03 0.88 2.67
CA ARG A 181 18.07 0.14 3.41
C ARG A 181 19.15 1.02 4.03
N VAL A 182 19.15 2.33 3.71
CA VAL A 182 20.12 3.32 4.20
C VAL A 182 19.61 4.01 5.48
N ILE A 183 18.38 3.74 5.91
CA ILE A 183 17.83 4.24 7.18
C ILE A 183 18.29 3.29 8.31
N PRO A 184 19.05 3.77 9.32
CA PRO A 184 19.50 2.94 10.43
C PRO A 184 18.31 2.32 11.17
N GLY A 185 18.24 0.97 11.22
CA GLY A 185 17.23 0.22 11.98
C GLY A 185 16.30 -0.68 11.16
N VAL A 186 16.31 -0.60 9.83
CA VAL A 186 15.48 -1.47 8.96
C VAL A 186 16.38 -2.44 8.17
N GLY A 187 17.00 -3.36 8.90
CA GLY A 187 17.82 -4.43 8.32
C GLY A 187 16.95 -5.51 7.67
N PHE A 188 17.28 -5.89 6.42
CA PHE A 188 16.65 -7.02 5.71
C PHE A 188 17.18 -8.40 6.16
N ILE A 189 18.13 -8.43 7.08
CA ILE A 189 18.71 -9.66 7.63
C ILE A 189 18.82 -9.48 9.15
N GLY A 190 17.94 -10.18 9.89
CA GLY A 190 18.03 -10.30 11.34
C GLY A 190 17.14 -9.35 12.14
N ARG A 191 16.04 -9.91 12.68
CA ARG A 191 15.27 -9.45 13.86
C ARG A 191 14.24 -8.32 13.72
N GLY A 192 13.96 -7.81 12.52
CA GLY A 192 12.79 -6.94 12.28
C GLY A 192 12.20 -7.18 10.89
N GLY A 193 10.93 -7.59 10.81
CA GLY A 193 10.28 -7.85 9.52
C GLY A 193 10.17 -6.58 8.69
N SER A 194 11.02 -6.41 7.69
CA SER A 194 10.86 -5.37 6.68
C SER A 194 9.59 -5.64 5.88
N TYR A 195 8.58 -4.79 6.05
CA TYR A 195 7.32 -4.91 5.34
C TYR A 195 7.50 -4.49 3.87
N MET A 196 7.17 -5.38 2.94
CA MET A 196 7.28 -5.13 1.50
C MET A 196 5.91 -4.76 0.93
N PRO A 197 5.78 -3.65 0.18
CA PRO A 197 4.53 -3.32 -0.47
C PRO A 197 4.17 -4.33 -1.56
N VAL A 198 2.90 -4.33 -1.92
CA VAL A 198 2.41 -4.90 -3.17
C VAL A 198 2.48 -3.81 -4.24
N TYR A 199 3.00 -4.13 -5.41
CA TYR A 199 2.92 -3.28 -6.58
C TYR A 199 1.75 -3.75 -7.44
N VAL A 200 0.83 -2.87 -7.81
CA VAL A 200 -0.24 -3.20 -8.76
C VAL A 200 0.11 -2.56 -10.09
N LEU A 201 0.32 -3.40 -11.10
CA LEU A 201 0.61 -2.99 -12.46
C LEU A 201 -0.70 -2.86 -13.23
N VAL A 202 -0.93 -1.68 -13.80
CA VAL A 202 -2.14 -1.37 -14.57
C VAL A 202 -1.71 -1.06 -16.00
N PRO A 203 -1.89 -2.00 -16.95
CA PRO A 203 -1.56 -1.80 -18.36
C PRO A 203 -2.31 -0.60 -18.96
N ASP A 204 -1.74 -0.06 -20.04
CA ASP A 204 -2.46 0.84 -20.95
C ASP A 204 -3.62 0.12 -21.66
#